data_AF-A0A2E4HG52-F1
#
_entry.id   AF-A0A2E4HG52-F1
#
_cell.length_a   1.000
_cell.length_b   1.000
_cell.length_c   1.000
_cell.angle_alpha   90.00
_cell.angle_beta   90.00
_cell.angle_gamma   90.00
#
_symmetry.space_group_name_H-M   'P 1'
#
loop_
_entity.id
_entity.type
_entity.pdbx_description
1 polymer ?
#
loop_
_entity_poly.entity_id
_entity_poly.type
_entity_poly.pdbx_seq_one_letter_code
_entity_poly.pdbx_strand_id
1 'polypeptide(L)'
;MTSSDIIAKTITADTQALDADGISTATSVGNNAALVIGGALADGGSVTLSFARVVTILSAGNDSSKSFTVVGTDIHGDSQTESITGANAGTATGTKYFLTIASITAVGNPAGNVSAGINGSVANIIFAGRSRLRGMYLTSTATAGTIDILRTSPTGTSIMKLSSVGNADSTRNITVPADGILFSDGIYIQYTAATFLTMTIFHA
;
A
#
# COMPACT_ATOMS: atom_id res chain seq x y z
N MET A 1 8.19 9.61 40.07
CA MET A 1 7.35 8.87 39.09
C MET A 1 8.13 8.88 37.79
N THR A 2 8.59 7.74 37.31
CA THR A 2 9.17 7.66 35.96
C THR A 2 8.04 7.89 34.97
N SER A 3 8.18 8.87 34.08
CA SER A 3 7.21 9.05 32.99
C SER A 3 7.08 7.75 32.21
N SER A 4 5.87 7.39 31.77
CA SER A 4 5.71 6.28 30.83
C SER A 4 6.29 6.70 29.48
N ASP A 5 7.12 5.85 28.88
CA ASP A 5 7.66 6.07 27.52
C ASP A 5 6.72 5.50 26.43
N ILE A 6 5.49 5.15 26.78
CA ILE A 6 4.51 4.60 25.84
C ILE A 6 3.94 5.73 24.97
N ILE A 7 4.03 5.55 23.66
CA ILE A 7 3.50 6.43 22.64
C ILE A 7 2.28 5.75 22.00
N ALA A 8 1.20 6.50 21.83
CA ALA A 8 0.02 6.06 21.10
C ALA A 8 0.02 6.65 19.68
N LYS A 9 -0.31 5.82 18.69
CA LYS A 9 -0.53 6.23 17.30
C LYS A 9 -1.87 5.70 16.81
N THR A 10 -2.78 6.60 16.47
CA THR A 10 -4.06 6.27 15.84
C THR A 10 -3.94 6.38 14.33
N ILE A 11 -4.43 5.35 13.63
CA ILE A 11 -4.59 5.30 12.17
C ILE A 11 -6.07 5.15 11.87
N THR A 12 -6.59 5.96 10.94
CA THR A 12 -7.86 5.71 10.27
C THR A 12 -7.58 4.95 8.99
N ALA A 13 -8.35 3.91 8.68
CA ALA A 13 -8.12 3.15 7.46
C ALA A 13 -8.32 4.02 6.22
N ASP A 14 -7.50 3.77 5.20
CA ASP A 14 -7.73 4.30 3.87
C ASP A 14 -9.06 3.79 3.32
N THR A 15 -9.86 4.69 2.74
CA THR A 15 -11.13 4.37 2.09
C THR A 15 -11.04 4.48 0.57
N GLN A 16 -9.89 4.86 0.01
CA GLN A 16 -9.69 4.89 -1.43
C GLN A 16 -9.83 3.47 -1.98
N ALA A 17 -10.87 3.23 -2.78
CA ALA A 17 -11.11 1.94 -3.40
C ALA A 17 -9.97 1.56 -4.38
N LEU A 18 -9.93 0.29 -4.77
CA LEU A 18 -9.16 -0.09 -5.96
C LEU A 18 -9.66 0.74 -7.14
N ASP A 19 -8.72 1.28 -7.90
CA ASP A 19 -8.98 2.09 -9.07
C ASP A 19 -8.05 1.61 -10.19
N ALA A 20 -8.62 0.94 -11.20
CA ALA A 20 -7.86 0.24 -12.22
C ALA A 20 -7.18 1.20 -13.22
N ASP A 21 -7.72 2.41 -13.38
CA ASP A 21 -7.23 3.44 -14.28
C ASP A 21 -6.95 4.77 -13.57
N GLY A 22 -6.98 4.78 -12.24
CA GLY A 22 -6.74 5.95 -11.41
C GLY A 22 -5.42 6.68 -11.67
N ILE A 23 -4.38 6.00 -12.15
CA ILE A 23 -3.10 6.64 -12.50
C ILE A 23 -3.11 7.09 -13.98
N SER A 24 -3.50 6.21 -14.90
CA SER A 24 -3.53 6.45 -16.34
C SER A 24 -4.72 5.73 -16.96
N THR A 25 -5.54 6.46 -17.70
CA THR A 25 -6.64 5.90 -18.50
C THR A 25 -6.12 5.03 -19.64
N ALA A 26 -6.95 4.10 -20.11
CA ALA A 26 -6.57 3.16 -21.16
C ALA A 26 -6.30 3.85 -22.51
N THR A 27 -5.06 3.80 -22.99
CA THR A 27 -4.67 4.35 -24.29
C THR A 27 -3.55 3.53 -24.94
N SER A 28 -3.36 3.69 -26.24
CA SER A 28 -2.16 3.21 -26.91
C SER A 28 -0.95 3.99 -26.40
N VAL A 29 0.12 3.26 -26.12
CA VAL A 29 1.41 3.81 -25.65
C VAL A 29 2.46 3.43 -26.68
N GLY A 30 3.29 4.41 -27.08
CA GLY A 30 4.36 4.17 -28.06
C GLY A 30 5.48 3.27 -27.53
N ASN A 31 6.32 2.79 -28.44
CA ASN A 31 7.52 2.02 -28.09
C ASN A 31 8.43 2.82 -27.16
N ASN A 32 8.73 2.28 -25.98
CA ASN A 32 9.54 2.93 -24.95
C ASN A 32 8.98 4.29 -24.46
N ALA A 33 7.68 4.53 -24.62
CA ALA A 33 7.04 5.79 -24.24
C ALA A 33 6.50 5.74 -22.80
N ALA A 34 6.39 6.93 -22.19
CA ALA A 34 5.68 7.10 -20.94
C ALA A 34 4.16 7.00 -21.15
N LEU A 35 3.47 6.42 -20.17
CA LEU A 35 2.03 6.56 -20.02
C LEU A 35 1.71 8.00 -19.63
N VAL A 36 0.54 8.50 -20.06
CA VAL A 36 0.02 9.78 -19.60
C VAL A 36 -0.57 9.60 -18.21
N ILE A 37 0.01 10.21 -17.19
CA ILE A 37 -0.58 10.25 -15.85
C ILE A 37 -1.71 11.27 -15.83
N GLY A 38 -2.91 10.79 -16.09
CA GLY A 38 -4.13 11.59 -16.23
C GLY A 38 -5.40 10.86 -15.80
N GLY A 39 -5.26 9.79 -15.01
CA GLY A 39 -6.38 9.09 -14.38
C GLY A 39 -7.03 9.88 -13.24
N ALA A 40 -8.05 9.30 -12.60
CA ALA A 40 -8.83 9.99 -11.56
C ALA A 40 -8.04 10.38 -10.30
N LEU A 41 -6.92 9.71 -10.02
CA LEU A 41 -6.02 10.00 -8.89
C LEU A 41 -4.86 10.92 -9.29
N ALA A 42 -4.75 11.27 -10.57
CA ALA A 42 -3.69 12.14 -11.07
C ALA A 42 -3.98 13.61 -10.76
N ASP A 43 -2.96 14.31 -10.31
CA ASP A 43 -2.92 15.76 -10.18
C ASP A 43 -1.60 16.30 -10.74
N GLY A 44 -1.68 17.26 -11.66
CA GLY A 44 -0.51 17.88 -12.29
C GLY A 44 0.44 16.92 -13.03
N GLY A 45 -0.02 15.75 -13.49
CA GLY A 45 0.82 14.76 -14.18
C GLY A 45 1.56 13.79 -13.25
N SER A 46 1.17 13.73 -11.98
CA SER A 46 1.68 12.78 -10.98
C SER A 46 0.54 12.26 -10.11
N VAL A 47 0.78 11.24 -9.29
CA VAL A 47 -0.16 10.78 -8.26
C VAL A 47 0.49 10.92 -6.90
N THR A 48 -0.22 11.52 -5.95
CA THR A 48 0.15 11.56 -4.52
C THR A 48 -0.98 10.92 -3.72
N LEU A 49 -0.67 9.84 -3.01
CA LEU A 49 -1.66 9.08 -2.25
C LEU A 49 -1.58 9.43 -0.76
N SER A 50 -2.70 9.26 -0.05
CA SER A 50 -2.73 9.42 1.42
C SER A 50 -1.99 8.29 2.14
N PHE A 51 -1.97 7.10 1.53
CA PHE A 51 -1.29 5.91 2.02
C PHE A 51 -0.64 5.20 0.85
N ALA A 52 0.46 4.49 1.08
CA ALA A 52 1.18 3.84 -0.01
C ALA A 52 0.39 2.63 -0.55
N ARG A 53 0.36 2.48 -1.88
CA ARG A 53 -0.42 1.46 -2.60
C ARG A 53 0.44 0.72 -3.61
N VAL A 54 -0.01 -0.48 -4.00
CA VAL A 54 0.64 -1.24 -5.08
C VAL A 54 0.06 -0.82 -6.43
N VAL A 55 0.95 -0.54 -7.38
CA VAL A 55 0.58 -0.20 -8.76
C VAL A 55 0.15 -1.45 -9.53
N THR A 56 -0.88 -1.30 -10.36
CA THR A 56 -1.35 -2.33 -11.31
C THR A 56 -1.32 -1.80 -12.72
N ILE A 57 -0.96 -2.67 -13.68
CA ILE A 57 -0.97 -2.36 -15.11
C ILE A 57 -1.96 -3.30 -15.80
N LEU A 58 -2.98 -2.75 -16.45
CA LEU A 58 -3.94 -3.51 -17.24
C LEU A 58 -3.54 -3.44 -18.72
N SER A 59 -3.18 -4.59 -19.28
CA SER A 59 -2.84 -4.80 -20.69
C SER A 59 -4.06 -5.28 -21.46
N ALA A 60 -4.48 -4.56 -22.50
CA ALA A 60 -5.53 -5.03 -23.41
C ALA A 60 -5.02 -6.11 -24.38
N GLY A 61 -3.73 -6.09 -24.71
CA GLY A 61 -3.06 -7.05 -25.60
C GLY A 61 -2.09 -7.97 -24.85
N ASN A 62 -1.28 -8.72 -25.61
CA ASN A 62 -0.24 -9.56 -25.05
C ASN A 62 1.05 -8.80 -24.75
N ASP A 63 1.16 -8.27 -23.54
CA ASP A 63 2.33 -7.56 -23.03
C ASP A 63 3.21 -8.40 -22.11
N SER A 64 3.04 -9.73 -22.10
CA SER A 64 3.83 -10.65 -21.23
C SER A 64 5.35 -10.61 -21.48
N SER A 65 5.78 -10.02 -22.61
CA SER A 65 7.18 -9.77 -22.96
C SER A 65 7.59 -8.29 -22.87
N LYS A 66 6.75 -7.45 -22.26
CA LYS A 66 6.97 -6.02 -22.05
C LYS A 66 7.07 -5.76 -20.55
N SER A 67 7.72 -4.68 -20.18
CA SER A 67 7.71 -4.23 -18.79
C SER A 67 7.35 -2.75 -18.70
N PHE A 68 6.89 -2.35 -17.53
CA PHE A 68 6.49 -0.99 -17.21
C PHE A 68 7.31 -0.54 -16.01
N THR A 69 8.16 0.46 -16.24
CA THR A 69 9.03 1.02 -15.20
C THR A 69 8.26 2.12 -14.47
N VAL A 70 7.88 1.85 -13.24
CA VAL A 70 7.23 2.79 -12.32
C VAL A 70 8.31 3.51 -11.51
N VAL A 71 8.27 4.83 -11.47
CA VAL A 71 9.16 5.68 -10.66
C VAL A 71 8.30 6.57 -9.77
N GLY A 72 8.70 6.71 -8.52
CA GLY A 72 8.03 7.56 -7.54
C GLY A 72 8.74 7.51 -6.20
N THR A 73 7.98 7.59 -5.10
CA THR A 73 8.52 7.43 -3.75
C THR A 73 7.85 6.31 -3.01
N ASP A 74 8.57 5.68 -2.10
CA ASP A 74 8.01 4.74 -1.14
C ASP A 74 7.27 5.48 -0.01
N ILE A 75 6.92 4.71 1.02
CA ILE A 75 6.18 5.18 2.17
C ILE A 75 6.99 6.10 3.11
N HIS A 76 8.32 6.05 3.04
CA HIS A 76 9.22 6.94 3.78
C HIS A 76 9.48 8.25 3.02
N GLY A 77 9.05 8.32 1.76
CA GLY A 77 9.34 9.44 0.86
C GLY A 77 10.64 9.25 0.07
N ASP A 78 11.30 8.11 0.20
CA ASP A 78 12.53 7.80 -0.50
C ASP A 78 12.24 7.40 -1.94
N SER A 79 13.15 7.75 -2.87
CA SER A 79 12.99 7.43 -4.28
C SER A 79 12.91 5.92 -4.51
N GLN A 80 11.89 5.48 -5.24
CA GLN A 80 11.64 4.06 -5.52
C GLN A 80 11.35 3.84 -7.01
N THR A 81 11.87 2.72 -7.52
CA THR A 81 11.59 2.23 -8.88
C THR A 81 11.15 0.77 -8.84
N GLU A 82 10.19 0.40 -9.69
CA GLU A 82 9.76 -0.98 -9.92
C GLU A 82 9.60 -1.25 -11.42
N SER A 83 10.02 -2.42 -11.90
CA SER A 83 9.72 -2.90 -13.25
C SER A 83 8.64 -3.98 -13.17
N ILE A 84 7.43 -3.67 -13.62
CA ILE A 84 6.29 -4.59 -13.63
C ILE A 84 6.19 -5.22 -15.02
N THR A 85 6.32 -6.54 -15.13
CA THR A 85 6.09 -7.25 -16.39
C THR A 85 4.61 -7.21 -16.76
N GLY A 86 4.28 -6.83 -17.99
CA GLY A 86 2.90 -6.79 -18.49
C GLY A 86 2.22 -8.16 -18.51
N ALA A 87 0.91 -8.17 -18.71
CA ALA A 87 0.13 -9.41 -18.76
C ALA A 87 -0.24 -9.79 -20.20
N ASN A 88 -0.63 -11.04 -20.41
CA ASN A 88 -1.29 -11.45 -21.65
C ASN A 88 -2.81 -11.21 -21.53
N ALA A 89 -3.27 -10.02 -21.92
CA ALA A 89 -4.66 -9.59 -21.78
C ALA A 89 -5.16 -9.74 -20.33
N GLY A 90 -4.79 -8.81 -19.45
CA GLY A 90 -5.12 -8.86 -18.04
C GLY A 90 -4.33 -7.87 -17.20
N THR A 91 -4.40 -8.03 -15.88
CA THR A 91 -3.76 -7.12 -14.93
C THR A 91 -2.47 -7.71 -14.37
N ALA A 92 -1.36 -7.05 -14.63
CA ALA A 92 -0.12 -7.25 -13.90
C ALA A 92 -0.13 -6.45 -12.60
N THR A 93 0.33 -7.04 -11.50
CA THR A 93 0.39 -6.40 -10.19
C THR A 93 1.83 -6.24 -9.76
N GLY A 94 2.20 -5.04 -9.33
CA GLY A 94 3.49 -4.79 -8.71
C GLY A 94 3.64 -5.50 -7.36
N THR A 95 4.77 -5.27 -6.73
CA THR A 95 5.15 -5.85 -5.43
C THR A 95 5.56 -4.78 -4.44
N LYS A 96 5.88 -3.57 -4.90
CA LYS A 96 6.26 -2.44 -4.04
C LYS A 96 5.06 -1.53 -3.76
N TYR A 97 5.16 -0.83 -2.63
CA TYR A 97 4.19 0.18 -2.22
C TYR A 97 4.73 1.57 -2.54
N PHE A 98 3.98 2.33 -3.34
CA PHE A 98 4.31 3.71 -3.72
C PHE A 98 3.39 4.68 -3.00
N LEU A 99 3.96 5.72 -2.41
CA LEU A 99 3.21 6.87 -1.89
C LEU A 99 2.99 7.93 -2.97
N THR A 100 3.99 8.11 -3.84
CA THR A 100 3.87 8.93 -5.04
C THR A 100 4.22 8.12 -6.29
N ILE A 101 3.62 8.47 -7.42
CA ILE A 101 3.93 7.93 -8.73
C ILE A 101 4.19 9.10 -9.67
N ALA A 102 5.43 9.23 -10.13
CA ALA A 102 5.90 10.32 -10.98
C ALA A 102 5.94 9.94 -12.45
N SER A 103 6.20 8.67 -12.77
CA SER A 103 6.17 8.19 -14.16
C SER A 103 5.92 6.69 -14.24
N ILE A 104 5.28 6.25 -15.31
CA ILE A 104 5.23 4.85 -15.74
C ILE A 104 5.67 4.79 -17.20
N THR A 105 6.75 4.08 -17.50
CA THR A 105 7.31 4.01 -18.86
C THR A 105 7.31 2.59 -19.38
N ALA A 106 6.68 2.36 -20.53
CA ALA A 106 6.73 1.06 -21.19
C ALA A 106 8.15 0.75 -21.67
N VAL A 107 8.53 -0.52 -21.68
CA VAL A 107 9.77 -1.02 -22.28
C VAL A 107 9.39 -1.95 -23.41
N GLY A 108 9.71 -1.54 -24.63
CA GLY A 108 9.15 -2.10 -25.87
C GLY A 108 7.80 -1.45 -26.24
N ASN A 109 7.16 -2.01 -27.27
CA ASN A 109 5.86 -1.56 -27.77
C ASN A 109 4.73 -2.43 -27.18
N PRO A 110 3.82 -1.87 -26.37
CA PRO A 110 2.62 -2.59 -25.95
C PRO A 110 1.79 -3.06 -27.14
N ALA A 111 1.22 -4.25 -27.03
CA ALA A 111 0.43 -4.90 -28.08
C ALA A 111 -1.01 -4.36 -28.17
N GLY A 112 -1.43 -3.51 -27.24
CA GLY A 112 -2.74 -2.88 -27.20
C GLY A 112 -2.77 -1.69 -26.25
N ASN A 113 -3.96 -1.20 -25.94
CA ASN A 113 -4.11 -0.14 -24.95
C ASN A 113 -3.64 -0.62 -23.57
N VAL A 114 -3.04 0.30 -22.82
CA VAL A 114 -2.58 0.08 -21.45
C VAL A 114 -3.22 1.13 -20.55
N SER A 115 -3.67 0.70 -19.37
CA SER A 115 -4.03 1.60 -18.26
C SER A 115 -3.24 1.23 -17.02
N ALA A 116 -3.14 2.17 -16.08
CA ALA A 116 -2.47 1.96 -14.81
C ALA A 116 -3.32 2.49 -13.66
N GLY A 117 -3.24 1.79 -12.54
CA GLY A 117 -4.06 2.03 -11.37
C GLY A 117 -3.40 1.58 -10.08
N ILE A 118 -4.18 1.56 -9.00
CA ILE A 118 -3.78 1.05 -7.69
C ILE A 118 -4.69 -0.11 -7.28
N ASN A 119 -4.13 -1.14 -6.65
CA ASN A 119 -4.95 -2.19 -6.04
C ASN A 119 -5.48 -1.77 -4.67
N GLY A 120 -6.30 -2.64 -4.04
CA GLY A 120 -6.87 -2.39 -2.71
C GLY A 120 -5.93 -2.61 -1.52
N SER A 121 -4.68 -3.01 -1.75
CA SER A 121 -3.70 -3.24 -0.68
C SER A 121 -3.06 -1.92 -0.26
N VAL A 122 -3.03 -1.68 1.04
CA VAL A 122 -2.59 -0.42 1.66
C VAL A 122 -1.43 -0.72 2.61
N ALA A 123 -0.38 0.07 2.53
CA ALA A 123 0.71 0.09 3.50
C ALA A 123 0.68 1.38 4.32
N ASN A 124 0.99 1.26 5.61
CA ASN A 124 1.22 2.42 6.49
C ASN A 124 2.41 2.17 7.45
N ILE A 125 3.00 3.26 7.99
CA ILE A 125 4.02 3.23 9.03
C ILE A 125 3.42 3.74 10.34
N ILE A 126 3.61 2.98 11.42
CA ILE A 126 3.29 3.43 12.77
C ILE A 126 4.50 4.16 13.36
N PHE A 127 5.67 3.56 13.24
CA PHE A 127 6.94 4.12 13.71
C PHE A 127 8.11 3.56 12.88
N ALA A 128 9.01 4.43 12.41
CA ALA A 128 10.17 4.07 11.59
C ALA A 128 11.44 3.96 12.44
N GLY A 129 11.43 3.07 13.43
CA GLY A 129 12.59 2.84 14.30
C GLY A 129 12.40 1.63 15.20
N ARG A 130 13.47 1.23 15.90
CA ARG A 130 13.39 0.15 16.87
C ARG A 130 12.35 0.49 17.93
N SER A 131 11.36 -0.38 18.11
CA SER A 131 10.32 -0.21 19.11
C SER A 131 9.76 -1.55 19.58
N ARG A 132 9.05 -1.54 20.69
CA ARG A 132 8.25 -2.64 21.19
C ARG A 132 6.78 -2.26 21.13
N LEU A 133 5.99 -3.07 20.45
CA LEU A 133 4.54 -3.01 20.53
C LEU A 133 4.12 -3.36 21.97
N ARG A 134 3.26 -2.54 22.57
CA ARG A 134 2.74 -2.66 23.94
C ARG A 134 1.24 -2.93 23.99
N GLY A 135 0.53 -2.60 22.92
CA GLY A 135 -0.90 -2.84 22.81
C GLY A 135 -1.42 -2.40 21.45
N MET A 136 -2.58 -2.92 21.09
CA MET A 136 -3.30 -2.47 19.91
C MET A 136 -4.79 -2.66 20.15
N TYR A 137 -5.57 -1.70 19.67
CA TYR A 137 -7.02 -1.70 19.66
C TYR A 137 -7.52 -1.24 18.30
N LEU A 138 -8.51 -1.92 17.73
CA LEU A 138 -9.18 -1.51 16.50
C LEU A 138 -10.70 -1.50 16.67
N THR A 139 -11.34 -0.66 15.86
CA THR A 139 -12.78 -0.68 15.57
C THR A 139 -12.96 -1.20 14.15
N SER A 140 -13.83 -2.18 13.96
CA SER A 140 -14.05 -2.80 12.65
C SER A 140 -15.00 -1.97 11.78
N THR A 141 -15.14 -2.34 10.50
CA THR A 141 -16.23 -1.84 9.64
C THR A 141 -17.25 -2.96 9.40
N ALA A 142 -18.25 -2.71 8.55
CA ALA A 142 -19.14 -3.76 8.05
C ALA A 142 -18.40 -4.78 7.15
N THR A 143 -17.14 -4.53 6.78
CA THR A 143 -16.32 -5.42 5.95
C THR A 143 -15.15 -5.95 6.76
N ALA A 144 -15.06 -7.27 6.91
CA ALA A 144 -13.93 -7.90 7.57
C ALA A 144 -12.65 -7.80 6.72
N GLY A 145 -11.50 -7.73 7.38
CA GLY A 145 -10.20 -7.86 6.77
C GLY A 145 -9.16 -8.23 7.80
N THR A 146 -7.90 -8.24 7.38
CA THR A 146 -6.76 -8.55 8.25
C THR A 146 -5.74 -7.43 8.14
N ILE A 147 -5.30 -6.96 9.29
CA ILE A 147 -4.16 -6.08 9.45
C ILE A 147 -2.96 -6.98 9.72
N ASP A 148 -2.00 -6.97 8.81
CA ASP A 148 -0.69 -7.59 8.99
C ASP A 148 0.27 -6.56 9.55
N ILE A 149 1.00 -6.93 10.62
CA ILE A 149 1.96 -6.05 11.28
C ILE A 149 3.35 -6.59 11.00
N LEU A 150 4.13 -5.78 10.32
CA LEU A 150 5.41 -6.16 9.76
C LEU A 150 6.55 -5.39 10.40
N ARG A 151 7.71 -6.04 10.41
CA ARG A 151 8.99 -5.44 10.77
C ARG A 151 9.77 -5.15 9.49
N THR A 152 10.68 -4.18 9.55
CA THR A 152 11.62 -3.74 8.50
C THR A 152 11.02 -2.93 7.35
N SER A 153 9.90 -3.34 6.77
CA SER A 153 9.22 -2.59 5.70
C SER A 153 7.78 -3.08 5.50
N PRO A 154 6.97 -2.40 4.67
CA PRO A 154 5.66 -2.93 4.28
C PRO A 154 5.70 -4.29 3.60
N THR A 155 6.82 -4.71 3.01
CA THR A 155 6.99 -6.06 2.41
C THR A 155 7.92 -6.93 3.24
N GLY A 156 8.16 -6.56 4.50
CA GLY A 156 9.10 -7.21 5.40
C GLY A 156 8.53 -8.47 6.05
N THR A 157 9.04 -8.80 7.23
CA THR A 157 8.57 -10.00 7.95
C THR A 157 7.29 -9.70 8.72
N SER A 158 6.22 -10.43 8.42
CA SER A 158 5.00 -10.49 9.25
C SER A 158 5.35 -10.98 10.66
N ILE A 159 5.10 -10.14 11.65
CA ILE A 159 5.29 -10.48 13.07
C ILE A 159 3.98 -10.98 13.68
N MET A 160 2.86 -10.36 13.31
CA MET A 160 1.55 -10.77 13.79
C MET A 160 0.44 -10.23 12.90
N LYS A 161 -0.74 -10.84 13.01
CA LYS A 161 -1.96 -10.43 12.31
C LYS A 161 -3.08 -10.19 13.29
N LEU A 162 -3.89 -9.18 13.03
CA LEU A 162 -5.16 -8.96 13.70
C LEU A 162 -6.26 -8.81 12.66
N SER A 163 -7.27 -9.67 12.75
CA SER A 163 -8.44 -9.57 11.87
C SER A 163 -9.48 -8.63 12.49
N SER A 164 -10.11 -7.81 11.65
CA SER A 164 -11.39 -7.18 11.98
C SER A 164 -12.54 -8.18 11.77
N VAL A 165 -13.76 -7.79 12.10
CA VAL A 165 -14.99 -8.54 11.79
C VAL A 165 -15.93 -7.67 10.99
N GLY A 166 -16.80 -8.26 10.17
CA GLY A 166 -17.81 -7.51 9.41
C GLY A 166 -18.96 -7.03 10.30
N ASN A 167 -18.67 -6.14 11.24
CA ASN A 167 -19.61 -5.49 12.14
C ASN A 167 -19.00 -4.16 12.60
N ALA A 168 -19.62 -3.04 12.21
CA ALA A 168 -19.10 -1.69 12.46
C ALA A 168 -19.01 -1.31 13.95
N ASP A 169 -19.73 -2.02 14.83
CA ASP A 169 -19.71 -1.77 16.27
C ASP A 169 -18.68 -2.65 17.00
N SER A 170 -18.03 -3.57 16.30
CA SER A 170 -17.13 -4.55 16.91
C SER A 170 -15.71 -4.03 17.03
N THR A 171 -15.15 -4.21 18.22
CA THR A 171 -13.78 -3.81 18.54
C THR A 171 -12.90 -5.03 18.77
N ARG A 172 -11.62 -4.94 18.44
CA ARG A 172 -10.65 -6.02 18.69
C ARG A 172 -9.43 -5.45 19.39
N ASN A 173 -8.89 -6.21 20.32
CA ASN A 173 -7.63 -5.89 20.97
C ASN A 173 -6.72 -7.13 20.95
N ILE A 174 -5.46 -6.91 21.27
CA ILE A 174 -4.49 -7.98 21.47
C ILE A 174 -3.98 -7.94 22.90
N THR A 175 -3.74 -9.11 23.47
CA THR A 175 -2.94 -9.23 24.68
C THR A 175 -1.48 -9.24 24.29
N VAL A 176 -0.70 -8.29 24.79
CA VAL A 176 0.74 -8.21 24.57
C VAL A 176 1.46 -8.62 25.86
N PRO A 177 2.55 -9.41 25.80
CA PRO A 177 3.38 -9.68 26.95
C PRO A 177 3.90 -8.39 27.61
N ALA A 178 4.21 -8.45 28.91
CA ALA A 178 4.73 -7.30 29.66
C ALA A 178 5.99 -6.69 29.02
N ASP A 179 6.86 -7.53 28.47
CA ASP A 179 8.08 -7.10 27.78
C ASP A 179 7.85 -6.51 26.38
N GLY A 180 6.61 -6.56 25.88
CA GLY A 180 6.25 -6.10 24.54
C GLY A 180 6.73 -7.04 23.43
N ILE A 181 6.24 -6.82 22.22
CA ILE A 181 6.69 -7.54 21.01
C ILE A 181 7.72 -6.67 20.29
N LEU A 182 8.91 -7.19 20.04
CA LEU A 182 10.01 -6.43 19.47
C LEU A 182 9.89 -6.23 17.95
N PHE A 183 10.06 -4.98 17.52
CA PHE A 183 10.24 -4.55 16.14
C PHE A 183 11.59 -3.83 16.03
N SER A 184 12.55 -4.44 15.32
CA SER A 184 13.93 -3.94 15.25
C SER A 184 14.07 -2.66 14.41
N ASP A 185 13.28 -2.52 13.35
CA ASP A 185 13.50 -1.51 12.30
C ASP A 185 12.19 -0.80 11.90
N GLY A 186 11.25 -0.72 12.84
CA GLY A 186 9.96 -0.09 12.64
C GLY A 186 8.76 -1.03 12.69
N ILE A 187 7.60 -0.43 12.95
CA ILE A 187 6.30 -1.07 12.97
C ILE A 187 5.55 -0.59 11.72
N TYR A 188 5.39 -1.50 10.76
CA TYR A 188 4.66 -1.29 9.51
C TYR A 188 3.37 -2.06 9.55
N ILE A 189 2.37 -1.60 8.81
CA ILE A 189 1.10 -2.33 8.66
C ILE A 189 0.74 -2.48 7.19
N GLN A 190 0.15 -3.62 6.86
CA GLN A 190 -0.56 -3.84 5.60
C GLN A 190 -2.00 -4.23 5.89
N TYR A 191 -2.92 -3.74 5.06
CA TYR A 191 -4.34 -4.08 5.16
C TYR A 191 -5.03 -3.83 3.81
N THR A 192 -6.24 -4.35 3.64
CA THR A 192 -7.09 -3.98 2.50
C THR A 192 -7.90 -2.73 2.85
N ALA A 193 -7.99 -1.77 1.93
CA ALA A 193 -8.73 -0.53 2.13
C ALA A 193 -10.15 -0.77 2.69
N ALA A 194 -10.59 0.12 3.60
CA ALA A 194 -11.89 0.11 4.27
C ALA A 194 -12.24 -1.11 5.15
N THR A 195 -11.26 -1.95 5.54
CA THR A 195 -11.52 -3.15 6.37
C THR A 195 -11.44 -2.93 7.89
N PHE A 196 -11.09 -1.73 8.35
CA PHE A 196 -11.26 -1.28 9.73
C PHE A 196 -11.59 0.22 9.74
N LEU A 197 -12.10 0.76 10.84
CA LEU A 197 -12.41 2.18 10.95
C LEU A 197 -11.20 2.94 11.48
N THR A 198 -10.85 2.68 12.74
CA THR A 198 -9.68 3.23 13.42
C THR A 198 -8.91 2.13 14.14
N MET A 199 -7.60 2.29 14.20
CA MET A 199 -6.72 1.43 14.98
C MET A 199 -5.76 2.31 15.78
N THR A 200 -5.65 2.06 17.07
CA THR A 200 -4.65 2.71 17.94
C THR A 200 -3.62 1.68 18.36
N ILE A 201 -2.36 1.97 18.08
CA ILE A 201 -1.21 1.16 18.48
C ILE A 201 -0.44 1.90 19.57
N PHE A 202 -0.03 1.16 20.60
CA PHE A 202 0.82 1.64 21.68
C PHE A 202 2.20 1.02 21.54
N HIS A 203 3.25 1.83 21.52
CA HIS A 203 4.62 1.36 21.36
C HIS A 203 5.61 2.16 22.23
N ALA A 204 6.79 1.61 22.50
CA ALA A 204 7.87 2.24 23.28
C ALA A 204 9.26 1.78 22.80
#